data_AF-A0A2N1QL06-F1
#
_entry.id   AF-A0A2N1QL06-F1
#
_cell.length_a   1.000
_cell.length_b   1.000
_cell.length_c   1.000
_cell.angle_alpha   90.00
_cell.angle_beta   90.00
_cell.angle_gamma   90.00
#
_symmetry.space_group_name_H-M   'P 1'
#
loop_
_entity.id
_entity.type
_entity.pdbx_description
1 polymer ?
#
loop_
_entity_poly.entity_id
_entity_poly.type
_entity_poly.pdbx_seq_one_letter_code
_entity_poly.pdbx_strand_id
1 'polypeptide(L)'
;PAAAWIVGRISSKEGANALRFVVASCAGIAFIYFLGASVLYLNLKFLAGKSIGVYQVVKIGVLPFLLPDLLKGGVAALFALKTRPLLGISGAELRRAPLHGGLTRYKP
;
A
#
# COMPACT_ATOMS: atom_id res chain seq x y z
N PRO A 1 2.15 -8.27 -2.01
CA PRO A 1 1.85 -9.01 -0.75
C PRO A 1 2.54 -8.41 0.49
N ALA A 2 3.88 -8.25 0.49
CA ALA A 2 4.62 -7.75 1.66
C ALA A 2 4.31 -6.27 2.03
N ALA A 3 4.32 -5.37 1.05
CA ALA A 3 4.01 -3.96 1.29
C ALA A 3 2.58 -3.75 1.85
N ALA A 4 1.60 -4.49 1.33
CA ALA A 4 0.22 -4.45 1.81
C ALA A 4 0.09 -4.93 3.26
N TRP A 5 0.87 -5.95 3.66
CA TRP A 5 0.91 -6.42 5.04
C TRP A 5 1.50 -5.37 5.99
N ILE A 6 2.58 -4.69 5.59
CA ILE A 6 3.19 -3.58 6.35
C ILE A 6 2.18 -2.45 6.55
N VAL A 7 1.53 -2.01 5.47
CA VAL A 7 0.51 -0.95 5.49
C VAL A 7 -0.66 -1.34 6.40
N GLY A 8 -1.19 -2.56 6.26
CA GLY A 8 -2.27 -3.08 7.09
C GLY A 8 -1.89 -3.18 8.56
N ARG A 9 -0.67 -3.65 8.87
CA ARG A 9 -0.19 -3.78 10.25
C ARG A 9 -0.08 -2.43 10.96
N ILE A 10 0.36 -1.38 10.25
CA ILE A 10 0.49 -0.03 10.80
C ILE A 10 -0.88 0.66 10.94
N SER A 11 -1.80 0.39 10.01
CA SER A 11 -3.12 1.00 9.95
C SER A 11 -4.16 0.37 10.90
N SER A 12 -3.99 -0.90 11.27
CA SER A 12 -5.00 -1.70 11.99
C SER A 12 -5.19 -1.38 13.49
N LYS A 13 -4.54 -0.36 14.06
CA LYS A 13 -4.73 0.03 15.47
C LYS A 13 -6.00 0.87 15.64
N GLU A 14 -6.83 0.54 16.65
CA GLU A 14 -8.02 1.30 17.02
C GLU A 14 -7.69 2.80 17.25
N GLY A 15 -8.56 3.69 16.76
CA GLY A 15 -8.31 5.14 16.74
C GLY A 15 -7.40 5.63 15.61
N ALA A 16 -7.35 4.91 14.47
CA ALA A 16 -6.53 5.30 13.33
C ALA A 16 -6.99 6.61 12.66
N ASN A 17 -6.28 7.70 12.99
CA ASN A 17 -6.37 9.02 12.36
C ASN A 17 -5.85 9.00 10.90
N ALA A 18 -6.31 9.95 10.07
CA ALA A 18 -5.89 10.08 8.67
C ALA A 18 -4.35 10.13 8.50
N LEU A 19 -3.64 10.79 9.42
CA LEU A 19 -2.17 10.83 9.47
C LEU A 19 -1.53 9.43 9.54
N ARG A 20 -2.15 8.48 10.26
CA ARG A 20 -1.63 7.10 10.35
C ARG A 20 -1.74 6.35 9.03
N PHE A 21 -2.80 6.59 8.26
CA PHE A 21 -2.94 6.01 6.92
C PHE A 21 -1.89 6.58 5.97
N VAL A 22 -1.63 7.88 6.04
CA VAL A 22 -0.58 8.52 5.25
C VAL A 22 0.79 7.92 5.59
N VAL A 23 1.13 7.82 6.88
CA VAL A 23 2.41 7.23 7.33
C VAL A 23 2.51 5.75 6.93
N ALA A 24 1.44 4.97 7.08
CA ALA A 24 1.41 3.57 6.67
C ALA A 24 1.67 3.42 5.16
N SER A 25 1.00 4.24 4.33
CA SER A 25 1.20 4.26 2.88
C SER A 25 2.62 4.68 2.50
N CYS A 26 3.17 5.72 3.14
CA CYS A 26 4.55 6.14 2.92
C CYS A 26 5.55 5.03 3.26
N ALA A 27 5.34 4.29 4.35
CA ALA A 27 6.19 3.16 4.73
C ALA A 27 6.15 2.03 3.70
N GLY A 28 4.96 1.72 3.17
CA GLY A 28 4.81 0.74 2.08
C GLY A 28 5.52 1.17 0.80
N ILE A 29 5.35 2.43 0.39
CA ILE A 29 6.01 3.02 -0.79
C ILE A 29 7.54 3.01 -0.62
N ALA A 30 8.04 3.43 0.54
CA ALA A 30 9.47 3.41 0.85
C ALA A 30 10.07 2.00 0.75
N PHE A 31 9.35 0.99 1.24
CA PHE A 31 9.80 -0.41 1.16
C PHE A 31 9.87 -0.90 -0.29
N ILE A 32 8.88 -0.56 -1.12
CA ILE A 32 8.86 -0.92 -2.55
C ILE A 32 10.02 -0.22 -3.28
N TYR A 33 10.25 1.07 -3.02
CA TYR A 33 11.36 1.79 -3.64
C TYR A 33 12.72 1.28 -3.20
N PHE A 34 12.89 0.91 -1.94
CA PHE A 34 14.14 0.33 -1.46
C PHE A 34 14.47 -0.96 -2.22
N LEU A 35 13.53 -1.91 -2.26
CA LEU A 35 13.73 -3.17 -2.99
C LEU A 35 13.94 -2.93 -4.50
N GLY A 36 13.12 -2.07 -5.11
CA GLY A 36 13.22 -1.75 -6.52
C GLY A 36 14.56 -1.10 -6.89
N ALA A 37 15.00 -0.11 -6.11
CA ALA A 37 16.28 0.58 -6.33
C ALA A 37 17.48 -0.36 -6.10
N SER A 38 17.43 -1.24 -5.10
CA SER A 38 18.48 -2.25 -4.89
C SER A 38 18.60 -3.21 -6.06
N VAL A 39 17.48 -3.75 -6.56
CA VAL A 39 17.47 -4.65 -7.73
C VAL A 39 17.95 -3.92 -8.99
N LEU A 40 17.55 -2.66 -9.18
CA LEU A 40 17.99 -1.85 -10.31
C LEU A 40 19.49 -1.56 -10.27
N TYR A 41 20.03 -1.23 -9.08
CA TYR A 41 21.46 -1.03 -8.88
C TYR A 41 22.26 -2.28 -9.24
N LEU A 42 21.84 -3.45 -8.75
CA LEU A 42 22.50 -4.72 -9.05
C LEU A 42 22.44 -5.02 -10.56
N ASN A 43 21.30 -4.84 -11.21
CA ASN A 43 21.16 -5.07 -12.65
C ASN A 43 22.07 -4.16 -13.47
N LEU A 44 22.13 -2.87 -13.13
CA LEU A 44 22.92 -1.92 -13.92
C LEU A 44 24.43 -2.09 -13.70
N LYS A 45 24.82 -2.46 -12.48
CA LYS A 45 26.22 -2.68 -12.14
C LYS A 45 26.76 -4.01 -12.66
N PHE A 46 26.02 -5.10 -12.47
CA PHE A 46 26.49 -6.45 -12.79
C PHE A 46 26.06 -6.94 -14.18
N LEU A 47 24.85 -6.58 -14.64
CA LEU A 47 24.33 -7.04 -15.93
C LEU A 47 24.68 -6.09 -17.07
N ALA A 48 24.53 -4.78 -16.87
CA ALA A 48 24.81 -3.79 -17.91
C ALA A 48 26.27 -3.31 -17.93
N GLY A 49 27.10 -3.73 -16.96
CA GLY A 49 28.53 -3.37 -16.87
C GLY A 49 28.80 -1.87 -16.76
N LYS A 50 27.79 -1.04 -16.42
CA LYS A 50 27.96 0.40 -16.29
C LYS A 50 28.39 0.75 -14.87
N SER A 51 29.36 1.67 -14.76
CA SER A 51 29.72 2.31 -13.49
C SER A 51 28.66 3.36 -13.12
N ILE A 52 27.52 2.88 -12.62
CA ILE A 52 26.39 3.73 -12.22
C ILE A 52 26.44 3.92 -10.71
N GLY A 53 26.50 5.17 -10.26
CA GLY A 53 26.45 5.52 -8.84
C GLY A 53 25.04 5.41 -8.26
N VAL A 54 24.93 5.31 -6.92
CA VAL A 54 23.65 5.24 -6.20
C VAL A 54 22.73 6.43 -6.55
N TYR A 55 23.31 7.63 -6.70
CA TYR A 55 22.57 8.84 -7.10
C TYR A 55 21.89 8.71 -8.47
N GLN A 56 22.59 8.13 -9.46
CA GLN A 56 22.01 7.91 -10.78
C GLN A 56 20.89 6.87 -10.75
N VAL A 57 21.03 5.81 -9.94
CA VAL A 57 19.98 4.81 -9.76
C VAL A 57 18.73 5.41 -9.15
N VAL A 58 18.86 6.28 -8.15
CA VAL A 58 17.71 7.01 -7.59
C VAL A 58 17.09 7.93 -8.64
N LYS A 59 17.90 8.64 -9.44
CA LYS A 59 17.39 9.55 -10.47
C LYS A 59 16.59 8.84 -11.57
N ILE A 60 16.98 7.63 -11.97
CA ILE A 60 16.29 6.89 -13.05
C ILE A 60 15.21 5.93 -12.52
N GLY A 61 15.39 5.39 -11.31
CA GLY A 61 14.54 4.33 -10.75
C GLY A 61 13.54 4.79 -9.70
N VAL A 62 13.76 5.96 -9.09
CA VAL A 62 12.86 6.51 -8.06
C VAL A 62 12.16 7.76 -8.57
N LEU A 63 12.92 8.73 -9.07
CA LEU A 63 12.39 10.05 -9.46
C LEU A 63 11.23 10.03 -10.47
N PRO A 64 11.29 9.28 -11.60
CA PRO A 64 10.19 9.28 -12.57
C PRO A 64 8.94 8.56 -12.06
N PHE A 65 9.10 7.63 -11.11
CA PHE A 65 7.99 6.87 -10.55
C PHE A 65 7.37 7.56 -9.34
N LEU A 66 8.12 8.41 -8.62
CA LEU A 66 7.68 8.99 -7.37
C LEU A 66 6.43 9.87 -7.54
N LEU A 67 6.40 10.67 -8.60
CA LEU A 67 5.29 11.58 -8.88
C LEU A 67 3.96 10.84 -9.17
N PRO A 68 3.90 9.87 -10.11
CA PRO A 68 2.68 9.09 -10.32
C PRO A 68 2.29 8.24 -9.10
N ASP A 69 3.24 7.77 -8.29
CA ASP A 69 2.93 6.98 -7.09
C ASP A 69 2.33 7.83 -5.96
N LEU A 70 2.79 9.08 -5.79
CA LEU A 70 2.16 10.04 -4.88
C LEU A 70 0.72 10.33 -5.28
N LEU A 71 0.47 10.53 -6.58
CA LEU A 71 -0.88 10.73 -7.11
C LEU A 71 -1.78 9.54 -6.82
N LYS A 72 -1.30 8.32 -7.09
CA LYS A 72 -2.04 7.08 -6.78
C LYS A 72 -2.30 6.93 -5.29
N GLY A 73 -1.33 7.23 -4.44
CA GLY A 73 -1.47 7.23 -2.98
C GLY A 73 -2.54 8.22 -2.50
N GLY A 74 -2.56 9.43 -3.08
CA GLY A 74 -3.57 10.44 -2.80
C GLY A 74 -4.97 9.98 -3.20
N VAL A 75 -5.13 9.45 -4.42
CA VAL A 75 -6.42 8.89 -4.89
C VAL A 75 -6.85 7.74 -3.99
N ALA A 76 -5.97 6.80 -3.66
CA ALA A 76 -6.27 5.68 -2.78
C ALA A 76 -6.71 6.16 -1.38
N ALA A 77 -6.09 7.22 -0.83
CA ALA A 77 -6.50 7.80 0.44
C ALA A 77 -7.90 8.43 0.38
N LEU A 78 -8.23 9.14 -0.70
CA LEU A 78 -9.57 9.70 -0.91
C LEU A 78 -10.63 8.59 -1.00
N PHE A 79 -10.35 7.53 -1.76
CA PHE A 79 -11.23 6.37 -1.84
C PHE A 79 -11.38 5.68 -0.48
N ALA A 80 -10.29 5.50 0.27
CA ALA A 80 -10.35 4.92 1.61
C ALA A 80 -11.24 5.75 2.55
N LEU A 81 -11.13 7.08 2.53
CA LEU A 81 -11.99 7.96 3.33
C LEU A 81 -13.46 7.87 2.90
N LYS A 82 -13.74 7.76 1.60
CA LYS A 82 -15.10 7.62 1.07
C LYS A 82 -15.73 6.26 1.37
N THR A 83 -14.95 5.19 1.33
CA THR A 83 -15.45 3.81 1.50
C THR A 83 -15.50 3.36 2.97
N ARG A 84 -14.68 3.95 3.86
CA ARG A 84 -14.70 3.67 5.31
C ARG A 84 -16.09 3.71 5.97
N PRO A 85 -16.95 4.73 5.76
CA PRO A 85 -18.28 4.73 6.37
C PRO A 85 -19.18 3.59 5.86
N LEU A 86 -19.03 3.19 4.59
CA LEU A 86 -19.82 2.12 3.98
C LEU A 86 -19.42 0.73 4.51
N LEU A 87 -18.13 0.49 4.74
CA LEU A 87 -17.67 -0.76 5.35
C LEU A 87 -17.92 -0.82 6.87
N GLY A 88 -17.94 0.32 7.56
CA GLY A 88 -18.31 0.38 8.98
C GLY A 88 -19.75 -0.09 9.22
N ILE A 89 -20.66 0.21 8.29
CA ILE A 89 -22.05 -0.26 8.33
C ILE A 89 -22.12 -1.78 8.12
N SER A 90 -21.41 -2.32 7.11
CA SER A 90 -21.40 -3.76 6.83
C SER A 90 -20.72 -4.59 7.92
N GLY A 91 -19.63 -4.09 8.53
CA GLY A 91 -18.98 -4.73 9.67
C GLY A 91 -19.82 -4.69 10.94
N ALA A 92 -20.59 -3.63 11.16
CA ALA A 92 -21.53 -3.52 12.28
C ALA A 92 -22.78 -4.41 12.10
N GLU A 93 -23.20 -4.66 10.85
CA GLU A 93 -24.22 -5.69 10.54
C GLU A 93 -23.68 -7.10 10.77
N LEU A 94 -22.48 -7.43 10.28
CA LEU A 94 -21.87 -8.76 10.46
C LEU A 94 -21.58 -9.08 11.93
N ARG A 95 -21.27 -8.06 12.76
CA ARG A 95 -21.06 -8.23 14.21
C ARG A 95 -22.37 -8.38 15.00
N ARG A 96 -23.50 -7.93 14.44
CA ARG A 96 -24.85 -8.09 15.01
C ARG A 96 -25.61 -9.29 14.46
N ALA A 97 -25.09 -9.95 13.42
CA ALA A 97 -25.62 -11.21 12.96
C ALA A 97 -25.46 -12.25 14.08
N PRO A 98 -26.55 -12.83 14.61
CA PRO A 98 -26.45 -13.93 15.54
C PRO A 98 -25.68 -15.06 14.86
N LEU A 99 -24.68 -15.61 15.55
CA LEU A 99 -23.88 -16.76 15.11
C LEU A 99 -24.71 -18.05 15.09
N HIS A 100 -25.85 -18.05 14.39
CA HIS A 100 -26.61 -19.23 14.08
C HIS A 100 -26.71 -19.38 12.58
N GLY A 101 -25.86 -20.31 12.09
CA GLY A 101 -26.23 -21.32 11.10
C GLY A 101 -26.78 -20.81 9.76
N GLY A 102 -26.01 -21.04 8.71
CA GLY A 102 -26.59 -21.17 7.37
C GLY A 102 -25.75 -20.53 6.29
N LEU A 103 -24.80 -21.29 5.77
CA LEU A 103 -24.37 -21.18 4.38
C LEU A 103 -25.59 -21.44 3.48
N THR A 104 -26.45 -20.44 3.29
CA THR A 104 -27.46 -20.50 2.23
C THR A 104 -27.75 -19.11 1.72
N ARG A 105 -27.19 -18.83 0.53
CA ARG A 105 -27.93 -18.53 -0.71
C ARG A 105 -27.25 -17.41 -1.50
N TYR A 106 -26.20 -17.79 -2.23
CA TYR A 106 -25.88 -17.15 -3.50
C TYR A 106 -26.97 -17.59 -4.49
N LYS A 107 -27.75 -16.64 -5.02
CA LYS A 107 -28.68 -16.87 -6.13
C LYS A 107 -28.11 -16.12 -7.35
N PRO A 108 -27.97 -16.78 -8.51
CA PRO A 108 -27.41 -16.17 -9.72
C PRO A 108 -28.30 -15.04 -10.25
#